data_AF-A0A7W7QWS8-F1
#
_entry.id   AF-A0A7W7QWS8-F1
#
_cell.length_a   1.000
_cell.length_b   1.000
_cell.length_c   1.000
_cell.angle_alpha   90.00
_cell.angle_beta   90.00
_cell.angle_gamma   90.00
#
_symmetry.space_group_name_H-M   'P 1'
#
loop_
_entity.id
_entity.type
_entity.pdbx_description
1 polymer ?
#
loop_
_entity_poly.entity_id
_entity_poly.type
_entity_poly.pdbx_seq_one_letter_code
_entity_poly.pdbx_strand_id
1 'polypeptide(L)'
;MSRRAAVAELAPEDLAATLQTERAAADVRRADELARTTAEAAHDRARANVSVQARLDEMERAEREAAAAANADLARMYRQALAAGERTRITAGLARSAEARALRLEKLRGLNLRVLVPVLIGFAAWSTTGVQAGGAQLMGVTNTAPMWWALWLLEPVLIGAVVWVIIARAQLAASGGRLAEGAERIAWGCLATSVVLNLVAGAASEGGVLAMVGAMLAHAIGPVGAAATAHLIGVVDSSVTAADPWTEQGRPVPGLADMDLRPPTRRTLGDVPESTPESVTDRPVTVWPVAPEGRALLPIVARPTAPEEVTQEAPESAPLTWPVPTEGRALLTLVARPAVPETAPRTGDDLPKEPVTRARRTTRPAARPNKGAKVPPVLKPAPDPSPRQLSDADLAERLAALVAAGDLAPDAPVRAVQTALGIGFVRAKRIAQTVSAPAANQADAA
;
A
#
# COMPACT_ATOMS: atom_id res chain seq x y z
N MET A 1 2.31 94.93 -44.41
CA MET A 1 1.48 95.76 -45.33
C MET A 1 0.90 94.80 -46.36
N SER A 2 -0.38 94.65 -46.66
CA SER A 2 -1.57 95.46 -46.48
C SER A 2 -2.80 94.53 -46.51
N ARG A 3 -3.54 94.47 -45.40
CA ARG A 3 -4.96 94.04 -45.41
C ARG A 3 -5.75 95.00 -44.53
N ARG A 4 -5.17 95.38 -43.38
CA ARG A 4 -5.65 96.47 -42.53
C ARG A 4 -5.76 97.83 -43.24
N ALA A 5 -4.92 98.12 -44.24
CA ALA A 5 -4.97 99.39 -44.99
C ALA A 5 -6.11 99.44 -46.02
N ALA A 6 -6.61 98.29 -46.50
CA ALA A 6 -7.69 98.22 -47.48
C ALA A 6 -9.10 98.23 -46.86
N VAL A 7 -9.20 98.05 -45.53
CA VAL A 7 -10.49 98.02 -44.80
C VAL A 7 -10.93 99.44 -44.38
N ALA A 8 -10.04 100.43 -44.45
CA ALA A 8 -10.31 101.79 -43.98
C ALA A 8 -11.15 102.65 -44.95
N GLU A 9 -11.40 102.20 -46.18
CA GLU A 9 -12.16 102.95 -47.22
C GLU A 9 -13.50 102.31 -47.62
N LEU A 10 -13.92 101.23 -46.95
CA LEU A 10 -15.19 100.54 -47.26
C LEU A 10 -16.38 101.24 -46.58
N ALA A 11 -17.48 101.41 -47.31
CA ALA A 11 -18.74 101.91 -46.76
C ALA A 11 -19.23 100.98 -45.63
N PRO A 12 -19.91 101.51 -44.59
CA PRO A 12 -20.31 100.73 -43.41
C PRO A 12 -21.20 99.52 -43.74
N GLU A 13 -21.99 99.60 -44.81
CA GLU A 13 -22.84 98.51 -45.30
C GLU A 13 -22.02 97.35 -45.91
N ASP A 14 -20.98 97.66 -46.68
CA ASP A 14 -20.08 96.67 -47.28
C ASP A 14 -19.23 95.97 -46.22
N LEU A 15 -18.84 96.69 -45.17
CA LEU A 15 -18.14 96.10 -44.02
C LEU A 15 -19.04 95.12 -43.26
N ALA A 16 -20.32 95.47 -43.05
CA ALA A 16 -21.28 94.60 -42.39
C ALA A 16 -21.54 93.31 -43.21
N ALA A 17 -21.70 93.43 -44.52
CA ALA A 17 -21.88 92.29 -45.42
C ALA A 17 -20.63 91.38 -45.45
N THR A 18 -19.43 91.96 -45.45
CA THR A 18 -18.17 91.22 -45.40
C THR A 18 -18.02 90.47 -44.08
N LEU A 19 -18.28 91.12 -42.93
CA LEU A 19 -18.24 90.49 -41.61
C LEU A 19 -19.30 89.39 -41.46
N GLN A 20 -20.50 89.57 -42.03
CA GLN A 20 -21.53 88.54 -42.02
C GLN A 20 -21.10 87.30 -42.84
N THR A 21 -20.46 87.52 -43.99
CA THR A 21 -19.92 86.45 -44.84
C THR A 21 -18.76 85.72 -44.13
N GLU A 22 -17.88 86.46 -43.46
CA GLU A 22 -16.79 85.88 -42.66
C GLU A 22 -17.30 85.08 -41.45
N ARG A 23 -18.34 85.58 -40.77
CA ARG A 23 -19.01 84.87 -39.68
C ARG A 23 -19.68 83.60 -40.16
N ALA A 24 -20.43 83.64 -41.26
CA ALA A 24 -21.05 82.46 -41.85
C ALA A 24 -19.99 81.41 -42.26
N ALA A 25 -18.88 81.83 -42.87
CA ALA A 25 -17.77 80.93 -43.19
C ALA A 25 -17.08 80.36 -41.94
N ALA A 26 -16.95 81.16 -40.87
CA ALA A 26 -16.43 80.69 -39.59
C ALA A 26 -17.38 79.73 -38.87
N ASP A 27 -18.69 79.92 -38.99
CA ASP A 27 -19.73 79.03 -38.44
C ASP A 27 -19.71 77.68 -39.15
N VAL A 28 -19.60 77.67 -40.48
CA VAL A 28 -19.46 76.43 -41.27
C VAL A 28 -18.18 75.68 -40.91
N ARG A 29 -17.03 76.38 -40.78
CA ARG A 29 -15.77 75.75 -40.34
C ARG A 29 -15.89 75.14 -38.94
N ARG A 30 -16.49 75.87 -37.99
CA ARG A 30 -16.73 75.35 -36.63
C ARG A 30 -17.67 74.15 -36.62
N ALA A 31 -18.72 74.17 -37.44
CA ALA A 31 -19.65 73.05 -37.56
C ALA A 31 -18.97 71.81 -38.15
N ASP A 32 -18.12 71.98 -39.16
CA ASP A 32 -17.33 70.89 -39.76
C ASP A 32 -16.28 70.33 -38.79
N GLU A 33 -15.58 71.19 -38.05
CA GLU A 33 -14.65 70.78 -36.99
C GLU A 33 -15.36 70.01 -35.86
N LEU A 34 -16.55 70.47 -35.44
CA LEU A 34 -17.38 69.74 -34.47
C LEU A 34 -17.88 68.40 -35.04
N ALA A 35 -18.30 68.36 -36.30
CA ALA A 35 -18.71 67.12 -36.95
C ALA A 35 -17.55 66.12 -37.05
N ARG A 36 -16.34 66.60 -37.36
CA ARG A 36 -15.13 65.78 -37.44
C ARG A 36 -14.73 65.22 -36.07
N THR A 37 -14.69 66.08 -35.05
CA THR A 37 -14.34 65.67 -33.68
C THR A 37 -15.37 64.70 -33.09
N THR A 38 -16.66 64.89 -33.37
CA THR A 38 -17.71 63.95 -32.95
C THR A 38 -17.64 62.61 -33.69
N ALA A 39 -17.32 62.62 -34.99
CA ALA A 39 -17.10 61.40 -35.76
C ALA A 39 -15.86 60.63 -35.28
N GLU A 40 -14.76 61.32 -35.00
CA GLU A 40 -13.54 60.74 -34.42
C GLU A 40 -13.82 60.13 -33.04
N ALA A 41 -14.51 60.86 -32.15
CA ALA A 41 -14.89 60.33 -30.83
C ALA A 41 -15.83 59.12 -30.92
N ALA A 42 -16.76 59.09 -31.88
CA ALA A 42 -17.63 57.94 -32.12
C ALA A 42 -16.83 56.73 -32.64
N HIS A 43 -15.88 56.95 -33.53
CA HIS A 43 -14.98 55.92 -34.03
C HIS A 43 -14.11 55.33 -32.90
N ASP A 44 -13.55 56.17 -32.03
CA ASP A 44 -12.74 55.73 -30.90
C ASP A 44 -13.54 54.90 -29.90
N ARG A 45 -14.79 55.31 -29.60
CA ARG A 45 -15.69 54.50 -28.76
C ARG A 45 -16.02 53.15 -29.40
N ALA A 46 -16.25 53.12 -30.73
CA ALA A 46 -16.50 51.87 -31.43
C ALA A 46 -15.30 50.93 -31.34
N ARG A 47 -14.07 51.44 -31.53
CA ARG A 47 -12.84 50.64 -31.38
C ARG A 47 -12.66 50.13 -29.94
N ALA A 48 -12.90 50.99 -28.96
CA ALA A 48 -12.85 50.60 -27.55
C ALA A 48 -13.83 49.47 -27.24
N ASN A 49 -15.08 49.58 -27.68
CA ASN A 49 -16.10 48.53 -27.50
C ASN A 49 -15.69 47.20 -28.15
N VAL A 50 -15.15 47.23 -29.37
CA VAL A 50 -14.66 46.00 -30.04
C VAL A 50 -13.51 45.38 -29.26
N SER A 51 -12.58 46.18 -28.73
CA SER A 51 -11.47 45.67 -27.90
C SER A 51 -11.95 45.06 -26.57
N VAL A 52 -12.99 45.63 -25.96
CA VAL A 52 -13.58 45.11 -24.72
C VAL A 52 -14.28 43.78 -25.02
N GLN A 53 -15.06 43.73 -26.11
CA GLN A 53 -15.74 42.51 -26.52
C GLN A 53 -14.74 41.39 -26.86
N ALA A 54 -13.66 41.71 -27.58
CA ALA A 54 -12.61 40.74 -27.86
C ALA A 54 -11.95 40.16 -26.60
N ARG A 55 -11.75 40.99 -25.56
CA ARG A 55 -11.22 40.54 -24.25
C ARG A 55 -12.23 39.66 -23.51
N LEU A 56 -13.51 40.00 -23.52
CA LEU A 56 -14.56 39.18 -22.89
C LEU A 56 -14.67 37.82 -23.59
N ASP A 57 -14.65 37.80 -24.93
CA ASP A 57 -14.69 36.57 -25.71
C ASP A 57 -13.45 35.69 -25.44
N GLU A 58 -12.27 36.31 -25.24
CA GLU A 58 -11.04 35.60 -24.87
C GLU A 58 -11.13 35.01 -23.45
N MET A 59 -11.63 35.79 -22.49
CA MET A 59 -11.87 35.29 -21.12
C MET A 59 -12.89 34.15 -21.10
N GLU A 60 -13.97 34.24 -21.88
CA GLU A 60 -14.99 33.19 -21.95
C GLU A 60 -14.42 31.91 -22.59
N ARG A 61 -13.56 32.03 -23.61
CA ARG A 61 -12.83 30.87 -24.17
C ARG A 61 -11.92 30.25 -23.11
N ALA A 62 -11.15 31.06 -22.40
CA ALA A 62 -10.26 30.58 -21.33
C ALA A 62 -11.03 29.89 -20.20
N GLU A 63 -12.19 30.42 -19.80
CA GLU A 63 -13.05 29.80 -18.78
C GLU A 63 -13.62 28.46 -19.26
N ARG A 64 -14.06 28.38 -20.53
CA ARG A 64 -14.53 27.12 -21.13
C ARG A 64 -13.42 26.07 -21.19
N GLU A 65 -12.21 26.47 -21.55
CA GLU A 65 -11.04 25.57 -21.56
C GLU A 65 -10.67 25.10 -20.15
N ALA A 66 -10.67 26.00 -19.16
CA ALA A 66 -10.41 25.66 -17.76
C ALA A 66 -11.48 24.71 -17.20
N ALA A 67 -12.76 24.95 -17.49
CA ALA A 67 -13.86 24.07 -17.09
C ALA A 67 -13.77 22.69 -17.76
N ALA A 68 -13.39 22.64 -19.04
CA ALA A 68 -13.16 21.38 -19.76
C ALA A 68 -12.00 20.58 -19.16
N ALA A 69 -10.89 21.25 -18.81
CA ALA A 69 -9.74 20.64 -18.14
C ALA A 69 -10.11 20.09 -16.75
N ALA A 70 -10.80 20.89 -15.93
CA ALA A 70 -11.26 20.45 -14.60
C ALA A 70 -12.21 19.25 -14.67
N ASN A 71 -13.13 19.24 -15.65
CA ASN A 71 -14.03 18.10 -15.88
C ASN A 71 -13.27 16.85 -16.35
N ALA A 72 -12.26 17.00 -17.21
CA ALA A 72 -11.42 15.89 -17.66
C ALA A 72 -10.63 15.28 -16.49
N ASP A 73 -10.13 16.12 -15.59
CA ASP A 73 -9.40 15.72 -14.39
C ASP A 73 -10.29 15.01 -13.37
N LEU A 74 -11.49 15.54 -13.08
CA LEU A 74 -12.48 14.85 -12.26
C LEU A 74 -12.87 13.50 -12.86
N ALA A 75 -13.10 13.43 -14.17
CA ALA A 75 -13.42 12.18 -14.85
C ALA A 75 -12.25 11.17 -14.74
N ARG A 76 -11.00 11.63 -14.78
CA ARG A 76 -9.81 10.79 -14.53
C ARG A 76 -9.78 10.27 -13.10
N MET A 77 -10.01 11.12 -12.10
CA MET A 77 -10.05 10.73 -10.69
C MET A 77 -11.17 9.70 -10.43
N TYR A 78 -12.37 9.92 -10.98
CA TYR A 78 -13.47 8.96 -10.89
C TYR A 78 -13.12 7.61 -11.50
N ARG A 79 -12.51 7.57 -12.69
CA ARG A 79 -12.06 6.31 -13.31
C ARG A 79 -11.02 5.59 -12.45
N GLN A 80 -10.08 6.33 -11.85
CA GLN A 80 -9.08 5.77 -10.94
C GLN A 80 -9.71 5.21 -9.66
N ALA A 81 -10.63 5.95 -9.04
CA ALA A 81 -11.34 5.52 -7.84
C ALA A 81 -12.19 4.26 -8.11
N LEU A 82 -12.88 4.19 -9.25
CA LEU A 82 -13.63 3.00 -9.67
C LEU A 82 -12.71 1.80 -9.87
N ALA A 83 -11.59 1.97 -10.56
CA ALA A 83 -10.62 0.90 -10.77
C ALA A 83 -10.00 0.42 -9.44
N ALA A 84 -9.73 1.32 -8.50
CA ALA A 84 -9.25 0.98 -7.17
C ALA A 84 -10.31 0.23 -6.34
N GLY A 85 -11.57 0.67 -6.40
CA GLY A 85 -12.70 0.00 -5.75
C GLY A 85 -12.92 -1.42 -6.27
N GLU A 86 -12.85 -1.62 -7.60
CA GLU A 86 -12.96 -2.95 -8.23
C GLU A 86 -11.82 -3.88 -7.80
N ARG A 87 -10.58 -3.39 -7.78
CA ARG A 87 -9.43 -4.17 -7.28
C ARG A 87 -9.64 -4.61 -5.84
N THR A 88 -10.08 -3.69 -4.97
CA THR A 88 -10.36 -4.01 -3.56
C THR A 88 -11.50 -5.02 -3.43
N ARG A 89 -12.54 -4.93 -4.27
CA ARG A 89 -13.64 -5.91 -4.29
C ARG A 89 -13.14 -7.29 -4.71
N ILE A 90 -12.33 -7.36 -5.77
CA ILE A 90 -11.76 -8.61 -6.28
C ILE A 90 -10.81 -9.21 -5.24
N THR A 91 -9.92 -8.43 -4.63
CA THR A 91 -8.99 -8.94 -3.60
C THR A 91 -9.73 -9.39 -2.34
N ALA A 92 -10.77 -8.67 -1.91
CA ALA A 92 -11.62 -9.10 -0.81
C ALA A 92 -12.39 -10.39 -1.14
N GLY A 93 -12.84 -10.54 -2.40
CA GLY A 93 -13.43 -11.78 -2.91
C GLY A 93 -12.45 -12.94 -2.87
N LEU A 94 -11.28 -12.77 -3.50
CA LEU A 94 -10.19 -13.74 -3.50
C LEU A 94 -9.77 -14.14 -2.08
N ALA A 95 -9.69 -13.18 -1.16
CA ALA A 95 -9.36 -13.43 0.24
C ALA A 95 -10.43 -14.22 1.00
N ARG A 96 -11.67 -14.30 0.51
CA ARG A 96 -12.74 -15.11 1.09
C ARG A 96 -12.91 -16.47 0.41
N SER A 97 -12.26 -16.70 -0.73
CA SER A 97 -12.31 -18.00 -1.43
C SER A 97 -11.87 -19.16 -0.53
N ALA A 98 -12.43 -20.34 -0.78
CA ALA A 98 -12.09 -21.56 -0.06
C ALA A 98 -10.59 -21.91 -0.23
N GLU A 99 -10.01 -21.67 -1.40
CA GLU A 99 -8.59 -21.90 -1.66
C GLU A 99 -7.71 -20.94 -0.86
N ALA A 100 -8.09 -19.67 -0.74
CA ALA A 100 -7.35 -18.73 0.10
C ALA A 100 -7.46 -19.07 1.59
N ARG A 101 -8.60 -19.63 2.04
CA ARG A 101 -8.74 -20.19 3.39
C ARG A 101 -7.84 -21.40 3.59
N ALA A 102 -7.84 -22.36 2.67
CA ALA A 102 -6.97 -23.53 2.72
C ALA A 102 -5.48 -23.13 2.75
N LEU A 103 -5.07 -22.18 1.93
CA LEU A 103 -3.70 -21.67 1.94
C LEU A 103 -3.35 -20.97 3.27
N ARG A 104 -4.29 -20.25 3.88
CA ARG A 104 -4.08 -19.63 5.20
C ARG A 104 -3.94 -20.68 6.30
N LEU A 105 -4.74 -21.74 6.26
CA LEU A 105 -4.63 -22.88 7.18
C LEU A 105 -3.27 -23.56 7.05
N GLU A 106 -2.82 -23.82 5.82
CA GLU A 106 -1.49 -24.41 5.57
C GLU A 106 -0.35 -23.48 6.04
N LYS A 107 -0.47 -22.17 5.80
CA LYS A 107 0.49 -21.18 6.30
C LYS A 107 0.50 -21.12 7.82
N LEU A 108 -0.66 -21.20 8.47
CA LEU A 108 -0.78 -21.27 9.93
C LEU A 108 -0.12 -22.52 10.49
N ARG A 109 -0.33 -23.68 9.85
CA ARG A 109 0.34 -24.94 10.21
C ARG A 109 1.86 -24.79 10.14
N GLY A 110 2.38 -24.26 9.03
CA GLY A 110 3.81 -24.02 8.85
C GLY A 110 4.38 -23.00 9.85
N LEU A 111 3.65 -21.92 10.14
CA LEU A 111 4.07 -20.91 11.12
C LEU A 111 4.07 -21.50 12.54
N ASN A 112 3.04 -22.26 12.90
CA ASN A 112 2.93 -22.93 14.19
C ASN A 112 4.13 -23.85 14.43
N LEU A 113 4.48 -24.69 13.46
CA LEU A 113 5.65 -25.56 13.56
C LEU A 113 6.95 -24.75 13.65
N ARG A 114 7.11 -23.69 12.84
CA ARG A 114 8.32 -22.84 12.89
C ARG A 114 8.53 -22.15 14.24
N VAL A 115 7.46 -21.82 14.96
CA VAL A 115 7.52 -21.15 16.26
C VAL A 115 7.62 -22.15 17.41
N LEU A 116 6.75 -23.17 17.44
CA LEU A 116 6.67 -24.09 18.57
C LEU A 116 7.80 -25.13 18.59
N VAL A 117 8.37 -25.51 17.44
CA VAL A 117 9.48 -26.47 17.42
C VAL A 117 10.75 -25.92 18.10
N PRO A 118 11.21 -24.68 17.82
CA PRO A 118 12.32 -24.09 18.58
C PRO A 118 12.04 -23.95 20.07
N VAL A 119 10.81 -23.58 20.46
CA VAL A 119 10.39 -23.49 21.86
C VAL A 119 10.48 -24.86 22.54
N LEU A 120 10.00 -25.91 21.87
CA LEU A 120 10.12 -27.29 22.33
C LEU A 120 11.58 -27.72 22.48
N ILE A 121 12.45 -27.38 21.51
CA ILE A 121 13.89 -27.65 21.60
C ILE A 121 14.52 -26.92 22.79
N GLY A 122 14.12 -25.68 23.07
CA GLY A 122 14.59 -24.91 24.22
C GLY A 122 14.23 -25.59 25.55
N PHE A 123 12.97 -26.01 25.71
CA PHE A 123 12.54 -26.75 26.91
C PHE A 123 13.20 -28.12 27.02
N ALA A 124 13.41 -28.82 25.89
CA ALA A 124 14.11 -30.10 25.86
C ALA A 124 15.57 -29.94 26.31
N ALA A 125 16.28 -28.93 25.80
CA ALA A 125 17.64 -28.62 26.19
C ALA A 125 17.75 -28.24 27.68
N TRP A 126 16.79 -27.46 28.19
CA TRP A 126 16.70 -27.14 29.62
C TRP A 126 16.46 -28.38 30.47
N SER A 127 15.53 -29.25 30.08
CA SER A 127 15.20 -30.47 30.83
C SER A 127 16.37 -31.45 30.90
N THR A 128 17.20 -31.49 29.84
CA THR A 128 18.32 -32.44 29.75
C THR A 128 19.31 -32.28 30.90
N THR A 129 19.56 -31.04 31.35
CA THR A 129 20.49 -30.80 32.46
C THR A 129 19.99 -31.40 33.78
N GLY A 130 18.70 -31.27 34.06
CA GLY A 130 18.10 -31.76 35.29
C GLY A 130 17.92 -33.28 35.32
N VAL A 131 17.53 -33.90 34.20
CA VAL A 131 17.48 -35.37 34.09
C VAL A 131 18.86 -35.99 34.22
N GLN A 132 19.88 -35.36 33.63
CA GLN A 132 21.25 -35.82 33.75
C GLN A 132 21.74 -35.76 35.20
N ALA A 133 21.51 -34.64 35.90
CA ALA A 133 21.86 -34.46 37.31
C ALA A 133 21.13 -35.47 38.22
N GLY A 134 19.81 -35.62 38.04
CA GLY A 134 19.00 -36.55 38.84
C GLY A 134 19.35 -38.02 38.58
N GLY A 135 19.60 -38.39 37.33
CA GLY A 135 20.05 -39.74 36.96
C GLY A 135 21.44 -40.06 37.53
N ALA A 136 22.38 -39.11 37.46
CA ALA A 136 23.72 -39.28 37.99
C ALA A 136 23.68 -39.47 39.52
N GLN A 137 22.84 -38.70 40.20
CA GLN A 137 22.64 -38.82 41.63
C GLN A 137 22.00 -40.16 42.02
N LEU A 138 20.92 -40.57 41.33
CA LEU A 138 20.20 -41.81 41.64
C LEU A 138 21.06 -43.06 41.42
N MET A 139 22.02 -42.99 40.48
CA MET A 139 22.98 -44.06 40.21
C MET A 139 24.30 -43.93 40.98
N GLY A 140 24.51 -42.84 41.74
CA GLY A 140 25.76 -42.57 42.45
C GLY A 140 26.97 -42.40 41.51
N VAL A 141 26.76 -41.85 40.32
CA VAL A 141 27.76 -41.76 39.24
C VAL A 141 28.48 -40.41 39.28
N THR A 142 29.81 -40.43 39.33
CA THR A 142 30.65 -39.23 39.29
C THR A 142 30.87 -38.72 37.86
N ASN A 143 31.22 -37.45 37.71
CA ASN A 143 31.51 -36.81 36.40
C ASN A 143 32.68 -37.43 35.61
N THR A 144 33.51 -38.25 36.26
CA THR A 144 34.61 -38.99 35.63
C THR A 144 34.17 -40.29 34.98
N ALA A 145 33.00 -40.83 35.34
CA ALA A 145 32.54 -42.10 34.82
C ALA A 145 31.93 -41.92 33.41
N PRO A 146 32.16 -42.85 32.46
CA PRO A 146 31.56 -42.77 31.12
C PRO A 146 30.02 -42.80 31.17
N MET A 147 29.45 -43.43 32.21
CA MET A 147 28.00 -43.44 32.45
C MET A 147 27.42 -42.03 32.65
N TRP A 148 28.21 -41.08 33.20
CA TRP A 148 27.78 -39.69 33.37
C TRP A 148 27.48 -39.02 32.02
N TRP A 149 28.27 -39.34 30.99
CA TRP A 149 28.06 -38.87 29.62
C TRP A 149 26.88 -39.57 28.95
N ALA A 150 26.67 -40.86 29.20
CA ALA A 150 25.52 -41.59 28.66
C ALA A 150 24.17 -41.02 29.15
N LEU A 151 24.12 -40.52 30.39
CA LEU A 151 22.92 -39.90 30.96
C LEU A 151 22.46 -38.64 30.22
N TRP A 152 23.36 -37.95 29.50
CA TRP A 152 22.97 -36.82 28.62
C TRP A 152 22.07 -37.26 27.45
N LEU A 153 22.14 -38.53 27.03
CA LEU A 153 21.31 -39.07 25.95
C LEU A 153 19.94 -39.55 26.42
N LEU A 154 19.75 -39.74 27.73
CA LEU A 154 18.50 -40.27 28.27
C LEU A 154 17.32 -39.35 27.96
N GLU A 155 17.46 -38.05 28.21
CA GLU A 155 16.38 -37.09 28.02
C GLU A 155 16.00 -36.88 26.54
N PRO A 156 16.95 -36.68 25.60
CA PRO A 156 16.63 -36.63 24.18
C PRO A 156 15.88 -37.88 23.68
N VAL A 157 16.20 -39.06 24.20
CA VAL A 157 15.51 -40.31 23.84
C VAL A 157 14.08 -40.32 24.40
N LEU A 158 13.88 -39.95 25.67
CA LEU A 158 12.54 -39.87 26.29
C LEU A 158 11.66 -38.84 25.59
N ILE A 159 12.18 -37.63 25.38
CA ILE A 159 11.46 -36.56 24.66
C ILE A 159 11.20 -36.98 23.22
N GLY A 160 12.19 -37.55 22.53
CA GLY A 160 12.05 -38.05 21.18
C GLY A 160 10.91 -39.06 21.03
N ALA A 161 10.80 -40.00 21.98
CA ALA A 161 9.70 -40.98 22.00
C ALA A 161 8.34 -40.30 22.20
N VAL A 162 8.21 -39.35 23.15
CA VAL A 162 6.97 -38.61 23.39
C VAL A 162 6.56 -37.79 22.16
N VAL A 163 7.50 -37.04 21.58
CA VAL A 163 7.28 -36.24 20.37
C VAL A 163 6.85 -37.12 19.21
N TRP A 164 7.50 -38.28 19.03
CA TRP A 164 7.12 -39.24 18.00
C TRP A 164 5.68 -39.75 18.17
N VAL A 165 5.28 -40.11 19.39
CA VAL A 165 3.91 -40.54 19.69
C VAL A 165 2.89 -39.44 19.37
N ILE A 166 3.20 -38.18 19.70
CA ILE A 166 2.33 -37.02 19.41
C ILE A 166 2.21 -36.81 17.89
N ILE A 167 3.31 -36.90 17.14
CA ILE A 167 3.32 -36.79 15.68
C ILE A 167 2.51 -37.93 15.05
N ALA A 168 2.74 -39.18 15.49
CA ALA A 168 2.02 -40.34 14.99
C ALA A 168 0.51 -40.23 15.26
N ARG A 169 0.12 -39.76 16.45
CA ARG A 169 -1.27 -39.47 16.79
C ARG A 169 -1.87 -38.41 15.87
N ALA A 170 -1.16 -37.32 15.63
CA ALA A 170 -1.64 -36.24 14.77
C ALA A 170 -1.81 -36.71 13.32
N GLN A 171 -0.85 -37.46 12.78
CA GLN A 171 -0.93 -38.02 11.43
C GLN A 171 -2.05 -39.06 11.28
N LEU A 172 -2.24 -39.93 12.27
CA LEU A 172 -3.35 -40.88 12.27
C LEU A 172 -4.70 -40.17 12.39
N ALA A 173 -4.82 -39.16 13.24
CA ALA A 173 -6.04 -38.38 13.35
C ALA A 173 -6.38 -37.67 12.03
N ALA A 174 -5.37 -37.16 11.32
CA ALA A 174 -5.54 -36.53 10.01
C ALA A 174 -6.00 -37.51 8.92
N SER A 175 -5.72 -38.81 9.06
CA SER A 175 -6.24 -39.86 8.17
C SER A 175 -7.55 -40.50 8.66
N GLY A 176 -8.16 -39.97 9.72
CA GLY A 176 -9.38 -40.51 10.32
C GLY A 176 -9.15 -41.74 11.23
N GLY A 177 -7.90 -42.09 11.48
CA GLY A 177 -7.50 -43.14 12.40
C GLY A 177 -7.42 -42.67 13.86
N ARG A 178 -7.28 -43.62 14.77
CA ARG A 178 -7.00 -43.38 16.19
C ARG A 178 -5.74 -44.13 16.58
N LEU A 179 -4.87 -43.48 17.35
CA LEU A 179 -3.72 -44.15 17.94
C LEU A 179 -4.20 -45.12 19.04
N ALA A 180 -3.57 -46.29 19.15
CA ALA A 180 -3.87 -47.24 20.22
C ALA A 180 -3.58 -46.64 21.59
N GLU A 181 -4.44 -46.91 22.58
CA GLU A 181 -4.30 -46.41 23.96
C GLU A 181 -2.94 -46.75 24.58
N GLY A 182 -2.34 -47.89 24.20
CA GLY A 182 -1.03 -48.31 24.68
C GLY A 182 0.08 -47.30 24.39
N ALA A 183 0.05 -46.63 23.23
CA ALA A 183 1.06 -45.64 22.88
C ALA A 183 0.93 -44.36 23.72
N GLU A 184 -0.29 -43.97 24.08
CA GLU A 184 -0.52 -42.86 25.01
C GLU A 184 0.00 -43.17 26.41
N ARG A 185 -0.20 -44.40 26.90
CA ARG A 185 0.38 -44.86 28.18
C ARG A 185 1.91 -44.83 28.17
N ILE A 186 2.53 -45.21 27.05
CA ILE A 186 4.00 -45.13 26.89
C ILE A 186 4.46 -43.67 26.97
N ALA A 187 3.80 -42.75 26.26
CA ALA A 187 4.15 -41.32 26.32
C ALA A 187 4.01 -40.76 27.74
N TRP A 188 2.92 -41.07 28.45
CA TRP A 188 2.75 -40.69 29.85
C TRP A 188 3.83 -41.30 30.76
N GLY A 189 4.23 -42.55 30.52
CA GLY A 189 5.31 -43.20 31.26
C GLY A 189 6.66 -42.49 31.07
N CYS A 190 7.03 -42.15 29.83
CA CYS A 190 8.25 -41.40 29.54
C CYS A 190 8.25 -40.01 30.20
N LEU A 191 7.11 -39.31 30.14
CA LEU A 191 6.95 -37.97 30.69
C LEU A 191 7.00 -37.96 32.23
N ALA A 192 6.30 -38.91 32.86
CA ALA A 192 6.37 -39.12 34.30
C ALA A 192 7.79 -39.45 34.75
N THR A 193 8.52 -40.29 34.00
CA THR A 193 9.92 -40.63 34.29
C THR A 193 10.81 -39.38 34.24
N SER A 194 10.70 -38.55 33.20
CA SER A 194 11.47 -37.31 33.07
C SER A 194 11.16 -36.31 34.21
N VAL A 195 9.89 -36.17 34.60
CA VAL A 195 9.48 -35.32 35.73
C VAL A 195 10.07 -35.85 37.04
N VAL A 196 9.96 -37.15 37.32
CA VAL A 196 10.49 -37.75 38.54
C VAL A 196 12.01 -37.56 38.64
N LEU A 197 12.76 -37.80 37.55
CA LEU A 197 14.21 -37.61 37.53
C LEU A 197 14.62 -36.15 37.81
N ASN A 198 13.90 -35.19 37.24
CA ASN A 198 14.11 -33.76 37.51
C ASN A 198 13.79 -33.38 38.97
N LEU A 199 12.73 -33.95 39.54
CA LEU A 199 12.37 -33.71 40.94
C LEU A 199 13.41 -34.30 41.91
N VAL A 200 13.96 -35.48 41.61
CA VAL A 200 15.07 -36.09 42.36
C VAL A 200 16.29 -35.16 42.35
N ALA A 201 16.63 -34.61 41.18
CA ALA A 201 17.73 -33.65 41.06
C ALA A 201 17.52 -32.41 41.95
N GLY A 202 16.30 -31.87 41.98
CA GLY A 202 15.96 -30.73 42.83
C GLY A 202 16.00 -31.05 44.33
N ALA A 203 15.58 -32.27 44.72
CA ALA A 203 15.62 -32.71 46.12
C ALA A 203 17.05 -32.86 46.68
N ALA A 204 18.05 -32.95 45.80
CA ALA A 204 19.47 -32.99 46.15
C ALA A 204 20.04 -31.66 46.65
N SER A 205 19.34 -30.55 46.44
CA SER A 205 19.90 -29.23 46.69
C SER A 205 20.16 -29.02 48.19
N GLU A 206 21.39 -28.68 48.55
CA GLU A 206 21.75 -28.33 49.93
C GLU A 206 21.08 -26.99 50.30
N GLY A 207 20.05 -27.04 51.16
CA GLY A 207 19.31 -25.86 51.59
C GLY A 207 18.09 -26.19 52.46
N GLY A 208 17.44 -25.15 52.99
CA GLY A 208 16.17 -25.31 53.70
C GLY A 208 15.04 -25.78 52.76
N VAL A 209 13.92 -26.24 53.33
CA VAL A 209 12.76 -26.78 52.59
C VAL A 209 12.31 -25.87 51.44
N LEU A 210 12.35 -24.55 51.63
CA LEU A 210 11.97 -23.58 50.59
C LEU A 210 12.93 -23.61 49.38
N ALA A 211 14.23 -23.77 49.61
CA ALA A 211 15.23 -23.87 48.54
C ALA A 211 15.06 -25.18 47.76
N MET A 212 14.80 -26.28 48.46
CA MET A 212 14.49 -27.58 47.85
C MET A 212 13.25 -27.50 46.94
N VAL A 213 12.15 -26.95 47.45
CA VAL A 213 10.91 -26.76 46.66
C VAL A 213 11.18 -25.85 45.46
N GLY A 214 11.93 -24.76 45.64
CA GLY A 214 12.33 -23.87 44.54
C GLY A 214 13.16 -24.58 43.46
N ALA A 215 14.13 -25.40 43.86
CA ALA A 215 14.95 -26.18 42.95
C ALA A 215 14.15 -27.26 42.20
N MET A 216 13.25 -27.97 42.91
CA MET A 216 12.34 -28.95 42.29
C MET A 216 11.42 -28.31 41.25
N LEU A 217 10.85 -27.14 41.57
CA LEU A 217 10.02 -26.38 40.63
C LEU A 217 10.83 -25.92 39.41
N ALA A 218 12.03 -25.37 39.63
CA ALA A 218 12.90 -24.89 38.54
C ALA A 218 13.27 -26.00 37.54
N HIS A 219 13.52 -27.21 38.02
CA HIS A 219 13.84 -28.36 37.17
C HIS A 219 12.59 -28.96 36.48
N ALA A 220 11.41 -28.89 37.12
CA ALA A 220 10.15 -29.36 36.52
C ALA A 220 9.65 -28.48 35.36
N ILE A 221 10.11 -27.22 35.26
CA ILE A 221 9.70 -26.29 34.18
C ILE A 221 10.04 -26.86 32.80
N GLY A 222 11.20 -27.52 32.64
CA GLY A 222 11.63 -28.10 31.37
C GLY A 222 10.66 -29.14 30.82
N PRO A 223 10.46 -30.29 31.52
CA PRO A 223 9.54 -31.34 31.09
C PRO A 223 8.10 -30.85 30.92
N VAL A 224 7.60 -30.05 31.86
CA VAL A 224 6.22 -29.55 31.83
C VAL A 224 6.03 -28.59 30.65
N GLY A 225 7.00 -27.69 30.42
CA GLY A 225 7.00 -26.78 29.28
C GLY A 225 7.08 -27.52 27.94
N ALA A 226 7.93 -28.55 27.83
CA ALA A 226 8.03 -29.39 26.64
C ALA A 226 6.73 -30.14 26.36
N ALA A 227 6.15 -30.77 27.39
CA ALA A 227 4.87 -31.47 27.32
C ALA A 227 3.73 -30.55 26.88
N ALA A 228 3.60 -29.39 27.52
CA ALA A 228 2.58 -28.40 27.19
C ALA A 228 2.74 -27.89 25.75
N THR A 229 3.97 -27.61 25.32
CA THR A 229 4.27 -27.15 23.95
C THR A 229 3.93 -28.24 22.93
N ALA A 230 4.31 -29.48 23.17
CA ALA A 230 4.01 -30.60 22.27
C ALA A 230 2.50 -30.88 22.20
N HIS A 231 1.79 -30.80 23.33
CA HIS A 231 0.33 -30.89 23.37
C HIS A 231 -0.31 -29.76 22.55
N LEU A 232 0.17 -28.51 22.71
CA LEU A 232 -0.31 -27.36 21.96
C LEU A 232 -0.10 -27.52 20.45
N ILE A 233 1.05 -28.06 20.00
CA ILE A 233 1.29 -28.39 18.59
C ILE A 233 0.18 -29.33 18.07
N GLY A 234 -0.14 -30.39 18.82
CA GLY A 234 -1.19 -31.34 18.45
C GLY A 234 -2.60 -30.73 18.45
N VAL A 235 -2.92 -29.86 19.41
CA VAL A 235 -4.21 -29.15 19.47
C VAL A 235 -4.38 -28.21 18.28
N VAL A 236 -3.33 -27.46 17.92
CA VAL A 236 -3.40 -26.56 16.76
C VAL A 236 -3.49 -27.36 15.46
N ASP A 237 -2.71 -28.43 15.29
CA ASP A 237 -2.75 -29.27 14.08
C ASP A 237 -4.12 -29.96 13.89
N SER A 238 -4.70 -30.47 14.98
CA SER A 238 -6.06 -31.03 14.96
C SER A 238 -7.12 -29.97 14.67
N SER A 239 -7.00 -28.77 15.22
CA SER A 239 -7.91 -27.66 14.94
C SER A 239 -7.82 -27.21 13.48
N VAL A 240 -6.62 -27.17 12.90
CA VAL A 240 -6.40 -26.85 11.49
C VAL A 240 -6.98 -27.94 10.58
N THR A 241 -6.84 -29.21 10.97
CA THR A 241 -7.36 -30.35 10.19
C THR A 241 -8.89 -30.44 10.28
N ALA A 242 -9.47 -30.12 11.44
CA ALA A 242 -10.91 -30.07 11.63
C ALA A 242 -11.56 -28.83 10.99
N ALA A 243 -10.79 -27.76 10.77
CA ALA A 243 -11.26 -26.57 10.08
C ALA A 243 -11.46 -26.90 8.59
N ASP A 244 -12.72 -27.10 8.19
CA ASP A 244 -13.07 -27.25 6.79
C ASP A 244 -12.97 -25.89 6.08
N PRO A 245 -12.02 -25.69 5.13
CA PRO A 245 -11.92 -24.44 4.39
C PRO A 245 -13.05 -24.28 3.36
N TRP A 246 -13.75 -25.36 3.02
CA TRP A 246 -14.78 -25.42 1.98
C TRP A 246 -16.17 -25.15 2.52
N THR A 247 -16.37 -25.16 3.84
CA THR A 247 -17.65 -24.82 4.47
C THR A 247 -17.52 -23.69 5.48
N GLU A 248 -18.59 -22.90 5.60
CA GLU A 248 -18.76 -21.86 6.60
C GLU A 248 -20.19 -21.94 7.11
N GLN A 249 -20.38 -22.26 8.39
CA GLN A 249 -21.70 -22.40 9.02
C GLN A 249 -22.62 -23.36 8.25
N GLY A 250 -22.06 -24.47 7.74
CA GLY A 250 -22.78 -25.48 6.97
C GLY A 250 -23.10 -25.08 5.52
N ARG A 251 -22.67 -23.90 5.06
CA ARG A 251 -22.81 -23.48 3.65
C ARG A 251 -21.49 -23.69 2.91
N PRO A 252 -21.52 -24.18 1.65
CA PRO A 252 -20.32 -24.27 0.84
C PRO A 252 -19.79 -22.86 0.53
N VAL A 253 -18.51 -22.64 0.78
CA VAL A 253 -17.82 -21.41 0.40
C VAL A 253 -17.45 -21.51 -1.07
N PRO A 254 -17.76 -20.48 -1.88
CA PRO A 254 -17.47 -20.53 -3.31
C PRO A 254 -15.97 -20.69 -3.55
N GLY A 255 -15.61 -21.64 -4.41
CA GLY A 255 -14.26 -21.80 -4.90
C GLY A 255 -13.90 -20.66 -5.86
N LEU A 256 -12.61 -20.51 -6.14
CA LEU A 256 -12.10 -19.49 -7.07
C LEU A 256 -12.74 -19.61 -8.46
N ALA A 257 -13.09 -20.84 -8.86
CA ALA A 257 -13.76 -21.14 -10.11
C ALA A 257 -15.24 -20.71 -10.12
N ASP A 258 -15.89 -20.69 -8.96
CA ASP A 258 -17.31 -20.33 -8.80
C ASP A 258 -17.50 -18.83 -8.59
N MET A 259 -16.44 -18.13 -8.16
CA MET A 259 -16.47 -16.68 -8.02
C MET A 259 -16.47 -16.02 -9.40
N ASP A 260 -17.52 -15.26 -9.71
CA ASP A 260 -17.52 -14.38 -10.87
C ASP A 260 -16.61 -13.17 -10.60
N LEU A 261 -15.31 -13.36 -10.86
CA LEU A 261 -14.29 -12.33 -10.76
C LEU A 261 -14.23 -11.45 -12.01
N ARG A 262 -15.17 -11.60 -12.95
CA ARG A 262 -15.22 -10.73 -14.11
C ARG A 262 -15.52 -9.30 -13.62
N PRO A 263 -14.81 -8.29 -14.15
CA PRO A 263 -15.22 -6.91 -13.92
C PRO A 263 -16.68 -6.81 -14.38
N PRO A 264 -17.57 -6.18 -13.61
CA PRO A 264 -18.96 -6.03 -14.01
C PRO A 264 -18.93 -5.46 -15.42
N THR A 265 -19.48 -6.20 -16.39
CA THR A 265 -19.55 -5.72 -17.77
C THR A 265 -20.23 -4.38 -17.68
N ARG A 266 -19.48 -3.31 -17.98
CA ARG A 266 -19.96 -1.93 -17.88
C ARG A 266 -21.26 -1.91 -18.66
N ARG A 267 -22.41 -1.86 -17.98
CA ARG A 267 -23.71 -1.80 -18.63
C ARG A 267 -23.60 -0.59 -19.53
N THR A 268 -23.44 -0.83 -20.83
CA THR A 268 -23.40 0.23 -21.83
C THR A 268 -24.72 0.93 -21.65
N LEU A 269 -24.69 2.20 -21.25
CA LEU A 269 -25.87 3.02 -20.97
C LEU A 269 -26.75 3.27 -22.22
N GLY A 270 -26.54 2.50 -23.30
CA GLY A 270 -27.20 2.61 -24.59
C GLY A 270 -28.43 1.71 -24.78
N ASP A 271 -28.71 0.78 -23.86
CA ASP A 271 -29.95 -0.03 -23.89
C ASP A 271 -30.95 0.42 -22.80
N VAL A 272 -31.02 1.72 -22.54
CA VAL A 272 -32.28 2.25 -22.00
C VAL A 272 -33.23 2.21 -23.19
N PRO A 273 -34.27 1.35 -23.21
CA PRO A 273 -35.26 1.39 -24.27
C PRO A 273 -35.74 2.83 -24.33
N GLU A 274 -35.56 3.44 -25.51
CA GLU A 274 -36.00 4.78 -25.88
C GLU A 274 -37.48 4.88 -25.49
N SER A 275 -37.71 5.31 -24.25
CA SER A 275 -39.03 5.46 -23.70
C SER A 275 -39.53 6.70 -24.39
N THR A 276 -40.48 6.49 -25.29
CA THR A 276 -41.21 7.51 -26.02
C THR A 276 -41.49 8.68 -25.08
N PRO A 277 -41.19 9.93 -25.48
CA PRO A 277 -41.31 11.07 -24.58
C PRO A 277 -42.78 11.36 -24.30
N GLU A 278 -43.36 10.71 -23.29
CA GLU A 278 -44.55 11.20 -22.62
C GLU A 278 -44.13 12.36 -21.71
N SER A 279 -44.79 13.49 -21.92
CA SER A 279 -44.58 14.75 -21.22
C SER A 279 -44.77 14.58 -19.71
N VAL A 280 -43.66 14.41 -18.98
CA VAL A 280 -43.65 14.55 -17.52
C VAL A 280 -42.83 15.77 -17.16
N THR A 281 -43.51 16.90 -17.12
CA THR A 281 -43.13 18.10 -16.37
C THR A 281 -43.22 17.80 -14.88
N ASP A 282 -42.27 17.05 -14.33
CA ASP A 282 -41.90 17.17 -12.92
C ASP A 282 -40.56 16.44 -12.70
N ARG A 283 -39.47 17.20 -12.66
CA ARG A 283 -38.11 16.66 -12.51
C ARG A 283 -37.69 16.90 -11.06
N PRO A 284 -37.71 15.90 -10.17
CA PRO A 284 -37.23 16.10 -8.81
C PRO A 284 -35.73 16.41 -8.84
N VAL A 285 -35.34 17.47 -8.15
CA VAL A 285 -33.94 17.84 -7.89
C VAL A 285 -33.28 16.66 -7.19
N THR A 286 -32.35 15.99 -7.87
CA THR A 286 -31.58 14.88 -7.30
C THR A 286 -30.58 15.45 -6.31
N VAL A 287 -31.00 15.61 -5.05
CA VAL A 287 -30.11 15.90 -3.93
C VAL A 287 -29.25 14.66 -3.68
N TRP A 288 -27.93 14.82 -3.73
CA TRP A 288 -26.94 13.80 -3.37
C TRP A 288 -27.25 13.21 -1.98
N PRO A 289 -26.96 11.92 -1.71
CA PRO A 289 -27.80 11.07 -0.89
C PRO A 289 -27.93 11.57 0.55
N VAL A 290 -29.18 11.82 0.95
CA VAL A 290 -29.58 11.80 2.35
C VAL A 290 -29.33 10.37 2.86
N ALA A 291 -28.49 10.24 3.89
CA ALA A 291 -28.21 8.95 4.50
C ALA A 291 -29.54 8.28 4.93
N PRO A 292 -29.77 7.00 4.60
CA PRO A 292 -30.96 6.31 5.06
C PRO A 292 -30.99 6.32 6.59
N GLU A 293 -32.11 6.78 7.15
CA GLU A 293 -32.33 6.88 8.59
C GLU A 293 -31.93 5.57 9.29
N GLY A 294 -31.02 5.65 10.27
CA GLY A 294 -30.62 4.52 11.11
C GLY A 294 -29.22 3.96 10.90
N ARG A 295 -28.38 4.51 10.01
CA ARG A 295 -26.94 4.17 9.97
C ARG A 295 -26.09 5.30 10.55
N ALA A 296 -25.43 5.02 11.68
CA ALA A 296 -24.41 5.90 12.25
C ALA A 296 -23.28 6.10 11.22
N LEU A 297 -23.19 7.31 10.66
CA LEU A 297 -22.07 7.72 9.83
C LEU A 297 -20.83 7.77 10.72
N LEU A 298 -19.78 7.06 10.31
CA LEU A 298 -18.45 7.26 10.89
C LEU A 298 -18.04 8.72 10.65
N PRO A 299 -17.51 9.44 11.65
CA PRO A 299 -17.11 10.82 11.48
C PRO A 299 -16.07 10.89 10.36
N ILE A 300 -16.39 11.63 9.30
CA ILE A 300 -15.41 12.03 8.29
C ILE A 300 -14.45 12.96 9.01
N VAL A 301 -13.31 12.42 9.44
CA VAL A 301 -12.20 13.21 9.97
C VAL A 301 -11.63 13.97 8.79
N ALA A 302 -12.00 15.24 8.66
CA ALA A 302 -11.38 16.16 7.71
C ALA A 302 -9.88 16.18 7.99
N ARG A 303 -9.08 15.95 6.94
CA ARG A 303 -7.62 16.07 7.00
C ARG A 303 -7.32 17.52 7.40
N PRO A 304 -6.55 17.78 8.48
CA PRO A 304 -6.22 19.16 8.85
C PRO A 304 -5.45 19.81 7.70
N THR A 305 -6.03 20.88 7.16
CA THR A 305 -5.33 21.82 6.29
C THR A 305 -4.18 22.43 7.08
N ALA A 306 -2.99 22.38 6.51
CA ALA A 306 -1.80 23.01 7.09
C ALA A 306 -2.08 24.50 7.35
N PRO A 307 -1.74 25.04 8.53
CA PRO A 307 -1.91 26.46 8.79
C PRO A 307 -0.94 27.28 7.93
N GLU A 308 -1.47 28.33 7.30
CA GLU A 308 -0.73 29.44 6.74
C GLU A 308 0.21 30.03 7.80
N GLU A 309 1.47 30.25 7.43
CA GLU A 309 2.47 30.95 8.24
C GLU A 309 2.02 32.41 8.46
N VAL A 310 1.33 32.66 9.57
CA VAL A 310 1.23 34.00 10.14
C VAL A 310 2.30 34.10 11.22
N THR A 311 3.33 34.89 10.93
CA THR A 311 4.35 35.29 11.89
C THR A 311 3.68 36.15 12.97
N GLN A 312 3.47 35.61 14.17
CA GLN A 312 3.07 36.40 15.33
C GLN A 312 3.75 35.88 16.59
N GLU A 313 4.35 36.84 17.31
CA GLU A 313 5.14 36.69 18.52
C GLU A 313 4.42 35.90 19.61
N ALA A 314 5.19 35.07 20.31
CA ALA A 314 4.78 34.27 21.44
C ALA A 314 4.30 35.14 22.62
N PRO A 315 3.23 34.69 23.30
CA PRO A 315 3.29 34.63 24.75
C PRO A 315 2.92 33.26 25.32
N GLU A 316 3.59 33.00 26.44
CA GLU A 316 3.42 32.02 27.51
C GLU A 316 2.28 30.99 27.45
N SER A 317 2.74 29.75 27.65
CA SER A 317 2.05 28.52 28.00
C SER A 317 0.87 28.64 28.97
N ALA A 318 -0.29 28.11 28.55
CA ALA A 318 -1.33 27.59 29.43
C ALA A 318 -1.55 26.09 29.14
N PRO A 319 -1.70 25.22 30.16
CA PRO A 319 -1.89 23.79 29.96
C PRO A 319 -3.30 23.49 29.45
N LEU A 320 -3.37 22.98 28.22
CA LEU A 320 -4.59 22.49 27.59
C LEU A 320 -5.05 21.20 28.30
N THR A 321 -6.06 21.32 29.17
CA THR A 321 -6.73 20.19 29.81
C THR A 321 -7.86 19.70 28.91
N TRP A 322 -7.72 18.47 28.39
CA TRP A 322 -8.78 17.79 27.65
C TRP A 322 -9.81 17.18 28.61
N PRO A 323 -11.12 17.40 28.44
CA PRO A 323 -12.11 16.61 29.14
C PRO A 323 -12.27 15.25 28.45
N VAL A 324 -12.04 14.17 29.19
CA VAL A 324 -12.43 12.80 28.80
C VAL A 324 -13.81 12.53 29.40
N PRO A 325 -14.89 12.44 28.61
CA PRO A 325 -16.10 11.78 29.08
C PRO A 325 -15.86 10.26 28.99
N THR A 326 -15.58 9.65 30.14
CA THR A 326 -15.67 8.21 30.33
C THR A 326 -17.14 7.84 30.48
N GLU A 327 -17.75 7.26 29.44
CA GLU A 327 -18.81 6.29 29.64
C GLU A 327 -19.01 5.43 28.38
N GLY A 328 -18.69 4.14 28.53
CA GLY A 328 -19.27 3.05 27.74
C GLY A 328 -18.87 2.92 26.27
N ARG A 329 -17.62 2.56 25.96
CA ARG A 329 -17.31 1.82 24.72
C ARG A 329 -16.26 0.73 24.91
N ALA A 330 -16.58 -0.42 24.31
CA ALA A 330 -15.83 -1.67 24.34
C ALA A 330 -14.42 -1.53 23.74
N LEU A 331 -13.49 -2.26 24.35
CA LEU A 331 -12.10 -2.44 23.95
C LEU A 331 -11.99 -2.85 22.47
N LEU A 332 -11.47 -1.95 21.64
CA LEU A 332 -10.91 -2.30 20.33
C LEU A 332 -9.46 -2.74 20.56
N THR A 333 -9.21 -4.02 20.35
CA THR A 333 -7.87 -4.62 20.35
C THR A 333 -7.01 -3.95 19.28
N LEU A 334 -6.05 -3.16 19.72
CA LEU A 334 -5.03 -2.56 18.88
C LEU A 334 -4.14 -3.67 18.32
N VAL A 335 -4.31 -4.04 17.06
CA VAL A 335 -3.41 -4.97 16.36
C VAL A 335 -2.11 -4.21 16.08
N ALA A 336 -1.14 -4.35 16.97
CA ALA A 336 0.23 -3.92 16.75
C ALA A 336 0.80 -4.69 15.53
N ARG A 337 1.25 -3.95 14.53
CA ARG A 337 1.96 -4.44 13.35
C ARG A 337 3.37 -4.86 13.80
N PRO A 338 3.77 -6.14 13.72
CA PRO A 338 5.12 -6.51 14.09
C PRO A 338 6.11 -5.94 13.07
N ALA A 339 7.11 -5.21 13.59
CA ALA A 339 8.28 -4.79 12.86
C ALA A 339 9.04 -6.04 12.38
N VAL A 340 9.39 -6.06 11.09
CA VAL A 340 10.22 -7.10 10.48
C VAL A 340 11.66 -6.86 10.93
N PRO A 341 12.33 -7.80 11.63
CA PRO A 341 13.75 -7.66 11.89
C PRO A 341 14.56 -7.90 10.60
N GLU A 342 15.53 -7.03 10.45
CA GLU A 342 16.55 -6.92 9.41
C GLU A 342 17.38 -8.21 9.31
N THR A 343 17.40 -8.82 8.12
CA THR A 343 18.14 -10.05 7.85
C THR A 343 19.64 -9.78 7.67
N ALA A 344 20.46 -10.46 8.48
CA ALA A 344 21.90 -10.63 8.32
C ALA A 344 22.28 -11.32 6.99
N PRO A 345 23.54 -11.18 6.52
CA PRO A 345 23.97 -11.64 5.20
C PRO A 345 24.22 -13.16 5.18
N ARG A 346 23.67 -13.84 4.16
CA ARG A 346 24.01 -15.23 3.85
C ARG A 346 25.15 -15.27 2.82
N THR A 347 26.32 -15.67 3.30
CA THR A 347 27.46 -16.16 2.54
C THR A 347 27.31 -17.68 2.40
N GLY A 348 27.61 -18.26 1.23
CA GLY A 348 27.68 -19.72 1.07
C GLY A 348 27.43 -20.19 -0.36
N ASP A 349 28.53 -20.36 -1.07
CA ASP A 349 28.70 -20.95 -2.40
C ASP A 349 28.32 -22.45 -2.48
N ASP A 350 28.22 -22.89 -3.74
CA ASP A 350 28.49 -24.25 -4.27
C ASP A 350 27.60 -25.43 -3.86
N LEU A 351 26.65 -25.75 -4.74
CA LEU A 351 26.21 -27.14 -4.98
C LEU A 351 26.04 -27.42 -6.49
N PRO A 352 26.49 -28.59 -6.98
CA PRO A 352 26.51 -28.92 -8.40
C PRO A 352 25.12 -29.28 -8.94
N LYS A 353 24.85 -28.83 -10.18
CA LYS A 353 23.61 -29.13 -10.92
C LYS A 353 23.66 -30.54 -11.50
N GLU A 354 22.82 -31.44 -10.99
CA GLU A 354 22.47 -32.69 -11.68
C GLU A 354 21.37 -32.44 -12.75
N PRO A 355 21.51 -33.00 -13.96
CA PRO A 355 20.50 -32.89 -15.00
C PRO A 355 19.41 -33.96 -14.84
N VAL A 356 18.24 -33.58 -14.33
CA VAL A 356 17.05 -34.45 -14.34
C VAL A 356 16.38 -34.38 -15.71
N THR A 357 16.60 -35.42 -16.51
CA THR A 357 15.86 -35.77 -17.73
C THR A 357 14.40 -36.04 -17.41
N ARG A 358 13.53 -35.06 -17.67
CA ARG A 358 12.08 -35.21 -17.49
C ARG A 358 11.44 -35.81 -18.75
N ALA A 359 10.90 -37.02 -18.58
CA ALA A 359 10.11 -37.73 -19.55
C ALA A 359 8.90 -36.91 -20.04
N ARG A 360 8.75 -36.93 -21.36
CA ARG A 360 7.79 -36.19 -22.18
C ARG A 360 6.37 -36.75 -21.97
N ARG A 361 5.57 -36.13 -21.11
CA ARG A 361 4.15 -36.48 -20.93
C ARG A 361 3.30 -35.68 -21.92
N THR A 362 2.92 -36.33 -23.02
CA THR A 362 2.00 -35.82 -24.05
C THR A 362 0.57 -35.83 -23.53
N THR A 363 0.10 -34.71 -22.99
CA THR A 363 -1.34 -34.44 -22.87
C THR A 363 -1.64 -33.14 -23.61
N ARG A 364 -2.46 -33.27 -24.66
CA ARG A 364 -2.81 -32.23 -25.62
C ARG A 364 -3.92 -31.38 -24.99
N PRO A 365 -3.70 -30.09 -24.66
CA PRO A 365 -4.77 -29.24 -24.13
C PRO A 365 -5.73 -28.85 -25.25
N ALA A 366 -7.03 -28.93 -24.94
CA ALA A 366 -8.13 -28.57 -25.82
C ALA A 366 -7.99 -27.12 -26.36
N ALA A 367 -8.24 -26.97 -27.66
CA ALA A 367 -8.11 -25.73 -28.40
C ALA A 367 -9.14 -24.69 -27.91
N ARG A 368 -8.64 -23.56 -27.40
CA ARG A 368 -9.48 -22.39 -27.07
C ARG A 368 -9.79 -21.63 -28.36
N PRO A 369 -11.06 -21.26 -28.67
CA PRO A 369 -11.43 -20.77 -30.01
C PRO A 369 -10.98 -19.35 -30.37
N ASN A 370 -10.28 -18.61 -29.50
CA ASN A 370 -9.90 -17.23 -29.79
C ASN A 370 -8.51 -16.89 -29.24
N LYS A 371 -7.49 -17.63 -29.68
CA LYS A 371 -6.10 -17.27 -29.43
C LYS A 371 -5.57 -16.39 -30.57
N GLY A 372 -5.86 -15.09 -30.43
CA GLY A 372 -5.13 -13.96 -31.00
C GLY A 372 -4.71 -14.07 -32.47
N ALA A 373 -5.36 -13.28 -33.33
CA ALA A 373 -4.76 -12.86 -34.58
C ALA A 373 -3.31 -12.40 -34.30
N LYS A 374 -2.33 -13.08 -34.91
CA LYS A 374 -0.92 -12.73 -34.77
C LYS A 374 -0.76 -11.31 -35.28
N VAL A 375 -0.57 -10.36 -34.37
CA VAL A 375 -0.14 -9.00 -34.73
C VAL A 375 1.11 -9.15 -35.59
N PRO A 376 1.10 -8.65 -36.84
CA PRO A 376 2.24 -8.75 -37.74
C PRO A 376 3.50 -8.22 -37.03
N PRO A 377 4.66 -8.88 -37.19
CA PRO A 377 5.89 -8.50 -36.51
C PRO A 377 6.32 -7.06 -36.78
N VAL A 378 5.83 -6.45 -37.87
CA VAL A 378 6.08 -5.05 -38.26
C VAL A 378 5.39 -4.03 -37.33
N LEU A 379 4.36 -4.44 -36.58
CA LEU A 379 3.59 -3.55 -35.70
C LEU A 379 3.91 -3.74 -34.20
N LYS A 380 4.87 -4.60 -33.86
CA LYS A 380 5.35 -4.69 -32.48
C LYS A 380 6.42 -3.62 -32.29
N PRO A 381 6.19 -2.58 -31.47
CA PRO A 381 7.28 -1.69 -31.07
C PRO A 381 8.41 -2.54 -30.49
N ALA A 382 9.65 -2.21 -30.84
CA ALA A 382 10.81 -2.90 -30.31
C ALA A 382 10.69 -2.88 -28.77
N PRO A 383 10.86 -4.03 -28.08
CA PRO A 383 10.81 -4.05 -26.63
C PRO A 383 11.88 -3.10 -26.10
N ASP A 384 11.49 -2.17 -25.22
CA ASP A 384 12.45 -1.29 -24.58
C ASP A 384 13.58 -2.12 -23.95
N PRO A 385 14.85 -1.72 -24.13
CA PRO A 385 15.97 -2.43 -23.56
C PRO A 385 15.78 -2.56 -22.04
N SER A 386 16.02 -3.77 -21.53
CA SER A 386 15.94 -4.02 -20.09
C SER A 386 16.83 -3.01 -19.35
N PRO A 387 16.39 -2.43 -18.21
CA PRO A 387 17.20 -1.48 -17.44
C PRO A 387 18.58 -2.02 -17.02
N ARG A 388 18.75 -3.35 -17.04
CA ARG A 388 20.04 -4.01 -16.78
C ARG A 388 21.05 -3.87 -17.93
N GLN A 389 20.58 -3.67 -19.16
CA GLN A 389 21.40 -3.57 -20.37
C GLN A 389 21.76 -2.12 -20.73
N LEU A 390 21.03 -1.14 -20.19
CA LEU A 390 21.35 0.28 -20.37
C LEU A 390 22.69 0.62 -19.70
N SER A 391 23.47 1.49 -20.33
CA SER A 391 24.72 1.99 -19.76
C SER A 391 24.45 2.94 -18.58
N ASP A 392 25.47 3.23 -17.77
CA ASP A 392 25.31 4.20 -16.68
C ASP A 392 24.99 5.61 -17.22
N ALA A 393 25.46 5.96 -18.42
CA ALA A 393 25.14 7.23 -19.09
C ALA A 393 23.65 7.30 -19.49
N ASP A 394 23.11 6.25 -20.10
CA ASP A 394 21.69 6.22 -20.51
C ASP A 394 20.76 6.27 -19.29
N LEU A 395 21.17 5.64 -18.19
CA LEU A 395 20.42 5.69 -16.93
C LEU A 395 20.47 7.07 -16.27
N ALA A 396 21.57 7.80 -16.40
CA ALA A 396 21.68 9.18 -15.93
C ALA A 396 20.82 10.13 -16.77
N GLU A 397 20.80 9.98 -18.10
CA GLU A 397 19.92 10.73 -18.98
C GLU A 397 18.44 10.44 -18.67
N ARG A 398 18.09 9.17 -18.46
CA ARG A 398 16.73 8.77 -18.05
C ARG A 398 16.34 9.32 -16.68
N LEU A 399 17.27 9.40 -15.73
CA LEU A 399 17.02 10.03 -14.43
C LEU A 399 16.81 11.54 -14.58
N ALA A 400 17.62 12.22 -15.39
CA ALA A 400 17.46 13.64 -15.68
C ALA A 400 16.11 13.93 -16.35
N ALA A 401 15.65 13.06 -17.26
CA ALA A 401 14.33 13.17 -17.88
C ALA A 401 13.19 13.04 -16.86
N LEU A 402 13.30 12.12 -15.88
CA LEU A 402 12.30 11.98 -14.80
C LEU A 402 12.28 13.19 -13.86
N VAL A 403 13.44 13.78 -13.57
CA VAL A 403 13.52 15.02 -12.78
C VAL A 403 12.91 16.20 -13.56
N ALA A 404 13.22 16.32 -14.86
CA ALA A 404 12.66 17.36 -15.73
C ALA A 404 11.14 17.23 -15.91
N ALA A 405 10.61 16.00 -15.93
CA ALA A 405 9.17 15.72 -15.96
C ALA A 405 8.46 16.01 -14.62
N GLY A 406 9.20 16.22 -13.53
CA GLY A 406 8.66 16.40 -12.18
C GLY A 406 8.23 15.11 -11.48
N ASP A 407 8.52 13.94 -12.06
CA ASP A 407 8.21 12.63 -11.48
C ASP A 407 9.15 12.26 -10.32
N LEU A 408 10.34 12.87 -10.28
CA LEU A 408 11.32 12.70 -9.20
C LEU A 408 11.87 14.07 -8.77
N ALA A 409 12.04 14.28 -7.46
CA ALA A 409 12.72 15.48 -6.95
C ALA A 409 14.21 15.49 -7.36
N PRO A 410 14.84 16.66 -7.57
CA PRO A 410 16.26 16.76 -7.95
C PRO A 410 17.21 16.10 -6.94
N ASP A 411 16.82 16.10 -5.66
CA ASP A 411 17.52 15.55 -4.51
C ASP A 411 16.89 14.24 -4.00
N ALA A 412 16.15 13.53 -4.86
CA ALA A 412 15.44 12.32 -4.48
C ALA A 412 16.36 11.28 -3.82
N PRO A 413 15.91 10.61 -2.72
CA PRO A 413 16.73 9.64 -2.02
C PRO A 413 17.07 8.45 -2.93
N VAL A 414 18.25 7.84 -2.72
CA VAL A 414 18.76 6.72 -3.56
C VAL A 414 17.75 5.59 -3.76
N ARG A 415 16.89 5.29 -2.77
CA ARG A 415 15.82 4.29 -2.90
C ARG A 415 14.72 4.68 -3.90
N ALA A 416 14.39 5.97 -4.02
CA ALA A 416 13.45 6.46 -5.01
C ALA A 416 14.03 6.31 -6.42
N VAL A 417 15.31 6.69 -6.61
CA VAL A 417 16.06 6.48 -7.86
C VAL A 417 16.14 5.00 -8.23
N GLN A 418 16.41 4.13 -7.24
CA GLN A 418 16.45 2.68 -7.43
C GLN A 418 15.11 2.12 -7.93
N THR A 419 14.00 2.57 -7.35
CA THR A 419 12.65 2.10 -7.68
C THR A 419 12.22 2.63 -9.05
N ALA A 420 12.50 3.90 -9.35
CA ALA A 420 12.14 4.54 -10.60
C ALA A 420 12.88 3.94 -11.81
N LEU A 421 14.17 3.61 -11.65
CA LEU A 421 14.99 3.04 -12.73
C LEU A 421 14.98 1.50 -12.76
N GLY A 422 14.49 0.82 -11.72
CA GLY A 422 14.48 -0.64 -11.64
C GLY A 422 15.87 -1.28 -11.57
N ILE A 423 16.84 -0.59 -10.95
CA ILE A 423 18.24 -1.03 -10.86
C ILE A 423 18.64 -1.42 -9.42
N GLY A 424 19.85 -1.95 -9.22
CA GLY A 424 20.38 -2.25 -7.89
C GLY A 424 20.81 -1.00 -7.11
N PHE A 425 20.81 -1.05 -5.77
CA PHE A 425 21.10 0.09 -4.89
C PHE A 425 22.47 0.75 -5.15
N VAL A 426 23.53 -0.05 -5.31
CA VAL A 426 24.89 0.46 -5.57
C VAL A 426 24.94 1.25 -6.89
N ARG A 427 24.25 0.75 -7.92
CA ARG A 427 24.16 1.40 -9.22
C ARG A 427 23.34 2.68 -9.14
N ALA A 428 22.18 2.63 -8.47
CA ALA A 428 21.35 3.81 -8.22
C ALA A 428 22.11 4.93 -7.50
N LYS A 429 22.92 4.58 -6.48
CA LYS A 429 23.77 5.55 -5.77
C LYS A 429 24.76 6.24 -6.71
N ARG A 430 25.43 5.48 -7.59
CA ARG A 430 26.38 6.02 -8.57
C ARG A 430 25.69 6.98 -9.55
N ILE A 431 24.56 6.57 -10.13
CA ILE A 431 23.78 7.40 -11.07
C ILE A 431 23.31 8.69 -10.40
N ALA A 432 22.76 8.60 -9.18
CA ALA A 432 22.33 9.77 -8.42
C ALA A 432 23.50 10.75 -8.16
N GLN A 433 24.69 10.23 -7.85
CA GLN A 433 25.90 11.05 -7.69
C GLN A 433 26.36 11.70 -8.99
N THR A 434 26.25 11.00 -10.13
CA THR A 434 26.60 11.57 -11.45
C THR A 434 25.68 12.73 -11.84
N VAL A 435 24.38 12.64 -11.55
CA VAL A 435 23.40 13.70 -11.86
C VAL A 435 23.46 14.85 -10.85
N SER A 436 23.76 14.55 -9.57
CA SER A 436 23.85 15.57 -8.52
C SER A 436 25.17 16.31 -8.49
N ALA A 437 26.22 15.80 -9.15
CA ALA A 437 27.49 16.51 -9.27
C ALA A 437 27.26 17.76 -10.15
N PRO A 438 27.24 18.97 -9.58
CA PRO A 438 27.03 20.18 -10.36
C PRO A 438 28.14 20.28 -11.41
N ALA A 439 27.83 20.90 -12.54
CA ALA A 439 28.74 21.15 -13.68
C ALA A 439 29.96 22.05 -13.36
N ALA A 440 30.47 22.01 -12.12
CA ALA A 440 31.62 22.75 -11.65
C ALA A 440 32.91 22.44 -12.44
N ASN A 441 32.98 21.33 -13.16
CA ASN A 441 34.12 20.98 -14.02
C ASN A 441 34.02 21.49 -15.47
N GLN A 442 32.96 22.20 -15.86
CA GLN A 442 32.88 22.83 -17.20
C GLN A 442 33.31 24.31 -17.22
N ALA A 443 33.55 24.93 -16.07
CA ALA A 443 33.98 26.33 -15.99
C ALA A 443 35.51 26.53 -16.05
N ASP A 444 36.32 25.48 -15.86
CA ASP A 444 37.80 25.56 -15.91
C ASP A 444 38.41 25.13 -17.27
N ALA A 445 37.58 24.87 -18.28
CA ALA A 445 38.00 24.41 -19.61
C ALA A 445 37.60 25.35 -20.76
N ALA A 446 37.13 26.56 -20.44
CA ALA A 446 36.88 27.67 -21.38
C ALA A 446 37.71 28.87 -20.92
#